data_AF-X1UHE5-F1
#
_entry.id   AF-X1UHE5-F1
#
_cell.length_a   1.000
_cell.length_b   1.000
_cell.length_c   1.000
_cell.angle_alpha   90.00
_cell.angle_beta   90.00
_cell.angle_gamma   90.00
#
_symmetry.space_group_name_H-M   'P 1'
#
loop_
_entity.id
_entity.type
_entity.pdbx_description
1 polymer ?
#
loop_
_entity_poly.entity_id
_entity_poly.type
_entity_poly.pdbx_seq_one_letter_code
_entity_poly.pdbx_strand_id
1 'polypeptide(L)'
;FADGETISFSGTSRSGGAISGSYKIDMASETPDTMQDLLSAIEDAFSSEVNATVDTSGRIVVTDKYTGASQLSITSISHTGTDPQGEFFGTVLTTNTDGQEGRYAMAITATDDGSNHLVLRSDDYGSTSFTISQVSDPSGTNKEVVIGSEANTTIAGPEIVAGTAWGDIDTTDGAANDITNGAVISYTGTDHSGNSVSDSYTINNKAVDTVQGLLTDIEGAFGLSAGSVTVDANGKINIT
;
A
#
# COMPACT_ATOMS: atom_id res chain seq x y z
N PHE A 1 28.74 -48.71 -7.86
CA PHE A 1 27.49 -49.49 -7.94
C PHE A 1 27.68 -50.68 -8.84
N ALA A 2 27.05 -51.81 -8.51
CA ALA A 2 26.96 -52.99 -9.36
C ALA A 2 25.80 -52.87 -10.36
N ASP A 3 25.89 -53.64 -11.44
CA ASP A 3 24.79 -53.81 -12.39
C ASP A 3 23.52 -54.30 -11.69
N GLY A 4 22.39 -53.69 -12.03
CA GLY A 4 21.07 -54.04 -11.49
C GLY A 4 20.74 -53.43 -10.12
N GLU A 5 21.62 -52.63 -9.53
CA GLU A 5 21.29 -51.85 -8.33
C GLU A 5 20.24 -50.77 -8.61
N THR A 6 19.34 -50.54 -7.64
CA THR A 6 18.31 -49.50 -7.73
C THR A 6 18.63 -48.37 -6.78
N ILE A 7 18.67 -47.15 -7.28
CA ILE A 7 18.66 -45.91 -6.52
C ILE A 7 17.20 -45.48 -6.33
N SER A 8 16.80 -45.17 -5.10
CA SER A 8 15.48 -44.65 -4.76
C SER A 8 15.62 -43.27 -4.13
N PHE A 9 14.69 -42.37 -4.42
CA PHE A 9 14.68 -41.03 -3.86
C PHE A 9 13.26 -40.53 -3.58
N SER A 10 13.13 -39.60 -2.64
CA SER A 10 11.85 -38.97 -2.33
C SER A 10 12.01 -37.53 -1.87
N GLY A 11 10.90 -36.78 -1.89
CA GLY A 11 10.89 -35.37 -1.57
C GLY A 11 9.53 -34.74 -1.83
N THR A 12 9.53 -33.43 -2.07
CA THR A 12 8.34 -32.65 -2.43
C THR A 12 8.60 -31.79 -3.65
N SER A 13 7.60 -31.63 -4.53
CA SER A 13 7.64 -30.68 -5.65
C SER A 13 7.62 -29.24 -5.15
N ARG A 14 7.79 -28.26 -6.05
CA ARG A 14 7.68 -26.84 -5.70
C ARG A 14 6.32 -26.46 -5.08
N SER A 15 5.26 -27.20 -5.38
CA SER A 15 3.92 -27.00 -4.83
C SER A 15 3.66 -27.78 -3.54
N GLY A 16 4.65 -28.54 -3.04
CA GLY A 16 4.55 -29.32 -1.81
C GLY A 16 3.95 -30.72 -2.02
N GLY A 17 3.68 -31.13 -3.26
CA GLY A 17 3.21 -32.47 -3.57
C GLY A 17 4.32 -33.50 -3.33
N ALA A 18 4.02 -34.60 -2.65
CA ALA A 18 5.00 -35.65 -2.40
C ALA A 18 5.45 -36.31 -3.72
N ILE A 19 6.77 -36.47 -3.88
CA ILE A 19 7.41 -37.12 -5.03
C ILE A 19 8.20 -38.32 -4.53
N SER A 20 8.11 -39.43 -5.26
CA SER A 20 8.99 -40.58 -5.11
C SER A 20 9.39 -41.09 -6.49
N GLY A 21 10.64 -41.52 -6.61
CA GLY A 21 11.20 -42.02 -7.85
C GLY A 21 12.27 -43.08 -7.59
N SER A 22 12.58 -43.83 -8.63
CA SER A 22 13.68 -44.79 -8.60
C SER A 22 14.35 -44.89 -9.97
N TYR A 23 15.61 -45.30 -9.95
CA TYR A 23 16.45 -45.47 -11.11
C TYR A 23 17.24 -46.77 -10.96
N LYS A 24 17.12 -47.68 -11.93
CA LYS A 24 17.83 -48.96 -11.94
C LYS A 24 19.04 -48.84 -12.85
N ILE A 25 20.22 -49.11 -12.30
CA ILE A 25 21.50 -49.03 -12.99
C ILE A 25 21.64 -50.23 -13.93
N ASP A 26 21.90 -49.95 -15.21
CA ASP A 26 22.26 -50.91 -16.24
C ASP A 26 23.70 -50.63 -16.72
N MET A 27 24.63 -51.46 -16.24
CA MET A 27 26.03 -51.47 -16.68
C MET A 27 26.30 -52.53 -17.74
N ALA A 28 25.35 -53.45 -17.97
CA ALA A 28 25.48 -54.56 -18.91
C ALA A 28 25.06 -54.18 -20.35
N SER A 29 24.37 -53.04 -20.51
CA SER A 29 24.01 -52.45 -21.80
C SER A 29 25.23 -52.06 -22.65
N GLU A 30 25.04 -52.04 -23.98
CA GLU A 30 26.01 -51.51 -24.96
C GLU A 30 26.29 -50.01 -24.73
N THR A 31 25.38 -49.31 -24.05
CA THR A 31 25.57 -47.95 -23.52
C THR A 31 25.35 -47.97 -22.01
N PRO A 32 26.40 -48.22 -21.21
CA PRO A 32 26.28 -48.23 -19.76
C PRO A 32 25.78 -46.89 -19.22
N ASP A 33 24.92 -46.98 -18.21
CA ASP A 33 24.36 -45.81 -17.54
C ASP A 33 25.42 -44.90 -16.91
N THR A 34 25.13 -43.61 -16.89
CA THR A 34 26.00 -42.55 -16.36
C THR A 34 25.31 -41.76 -15.24
N MET A 35 26.08 -40.91 -14.55
CA MET A 35 25.50 -39.96 -13.59
C MET A 35 24.46 -39.04 -14.24
N GLN A 36 24.64 -38.66 -15.52
CA GLN A 36 23.68 -37.83 -16.22
C GLN A 36 22.33 -38.52 -16.39
N ASP A 37 22.31 -39.84 -16.52
CA ASP A 37 21.08 -40.61 -16.65
C ASP A 37 20.31 -40.64 -15.32
N LEU A 38 21.01 -40.76 -14.19
CA LEU A 38 20.42 -40.58 -12.85
C LEU A 38 19.87 -39.16 -12.66
N LEU A 39 20.63 -38.12 -13.02
CA LEU A 39 20.17 -36.74 -12.90
C LEU A 39 18.91 -36.49 -13.75
N SER A 40 18.88 -37.02 -14.97
CA SER A 40 17.70 -36.94 -15.85
C SER A 40 16.49 -37.65 -15.23
N ALA A 41 16.69 -38.84 -14.66
CA ALA A 41 15.61 -39.56 -13.96
C ALA A 41 15.07 -38.80 -12.75
N ILE A 42 15.94 -38.05 -12.03
CA ILE A 42 15.50 -37.14 -10.96
C ILE A 42 14.67 -36.00 -11.56
N GLU A 43 15.15 -35.31 -12.60
CA GLU A 43 14.38 -34.22 -13.21
C GLU A 43 13.01 -34.68 -13.71
N ASP A 44 12.94 -35.86 -14.34
CA ASP A 44 11.70 -36.45 -14.85
C ASP A 44 10.70 -36.77 -13.72
N ALA A 45 11.17 -37.34 -12.60
CA ALA A 45 10.33 -37.61 -11.43
C ALA A 45 9.74 -36.31 -10.83
N PHE A 46 10.47 -35.21 -10.94
CA PHE A 46 10.02 -33.87 -10.57
C PHE A 46 9.33 -33.13 -11.72
N SER A 47 8.76 -33.85 -12.69
CA SER A 47 7.98 -33.30 -13.82
C SER A 47 8.74 -32.26 -14.65
N SER A 48 10.06 -32.40 -14.73
CA SER A 48 10.98 -31.47 -15.36
C SER A 48 10.94 -30.04 -14.78
N GLU A 49 10.43 -29.84 -13.56
CA GLU A 49 10.37 -28.53 -12.89
C GLU A 49 11.67 -28.16 -12.15
N VAL A 50 12.63 -29.07 -12.11
CA VAL A 50 13.93 -28.89 -11.44
C VAL A 50 15.10 -29.09 -12.39
N ASN A 51 16.25 -28.51 -12.06
CA ASN A 51 17.56 -28.83 -12.61
C ASN A 51 18.31 -29.69 -11.60
N ALA A 52 18.72 -30.91 -11.98
CA ALA A 52 19.57 -31.78 -11.17
C ALA A 52 21.01 -31.74 -11.71
N THR A 53 21.97 -31.38 -10.85
CA THR A 53 23.38 -31.21 -11.23
C THR A 53 24.31 -31.83 -10.19
N VAL A 54 25.59 -31.98 -10.54
CA VAL A 54 26.65 -32.28 -9.57
C VAL A 54 27.51 -31.04 -9.39
N ASP A 55 27.69 -30.60 -8.14
CA ASP A 55 28.52 -29.44 -7.84
C ASP A 55 30.03 -29.76 -7.83
N THR A 56 30.87 -28.74 -7.62
CA THR A 56 32.33 -28.90 -7.58
C THR A 56 32.84 -29.78 -6.44
N SER A 57 32.00 -30.04 -5.43
CA SER A 57 32.30 -30.91 -4.30
C SER A 57 31.78 -32.34 -4.51
N GLY A 58 31.18 -32.64 -5.66
CA GLY A 58 30.64 -33.95 -5.99
C GLY A 58 29.24 -34.22 -5.41
N ARG A 59 28.54 -33.19 -4.91
CA ARG A 59 27.19 -33.34 -4.33
C ARG A 59 26.13 -33.20 -5.42
N ILE A 60 25.04 -33.96 -5.29
CA ILE A 60 23.85 -33.75 -6.13
C ILE A 60 23.11 -32.50 -5.63
N VAL A 61 22.83 -31.58 -6.54
CA VAL A 61 22.09 -30.34 -6.29
C VAL A 61 20.84 -30.33 -7.16
N VAL A 62 19.67 -30.23 -6.51
CA VAL A 62 18.37 -30.13 -7.18
C VAL A 62 17.83 -28.72 -6.99
N THR A 63 17.70 -27.97 -8.08
CA THR A 63 17.31 -26.56 -8.08
C THR A 63 15.98 -26.36 -8.78
N ASP A 64 15.07 -25.58 -8.19
CA ASP A 64 13.83 -25.18 -8.85
C ASP A 64 14.12 -24.34 -10.11
N LYS A 65 13.51 -24.67 -11.26
CA LYS A 65 13.67 -23.92 -12.51
C LYS A 65 13.00 -22.55 -12.49
N TYR A 66 11.98 -22.34 -11.65
CA TYR A 66 11.23 -21.08 -11.64
C TYR A 66 11.39 -20.31 -10.33
N THR A 67 11.54 -19.00 -10.48
CA THR A 67 11.57 -18.04 -9.38
C THR A 67 10.26 -18.03 -8.59
N GLY A 68 10.33 -17.74 -7.28
CA GLY A 68 9.16 -17.55 -6.42
C GLY A 68 9.15 -18.52 -5.24
N ALA A 69 8.00 -18.65 -4.60
CA ALA A 69 7.81 -19.61 -3.52
C ALA A 69 7.97 -21.04 -4.05
N SER A 70 8.71 -21.85 -3.29
CA SER A 70 8.98 -23.25 -3.60
C SER A 70 9.00 -24.05 -2.32
N GLN A 71 8.26 -25.16 -2.32
CA GLN A 71 8.32 -26.19 -1.28
C GLN A 71 9.15 -27.38 -1.76
N LEU A 72 10.04 -27.17 -2.73
CA LEU A 72 10.92 -28.22 -3.24
C LEU A 72 11.78 -28.78 -2.10
N SER A 73 11.79 -30.10 -1.95
CA SER A 73 12.70 -30.78 -1.02
C SER A 73 13.15 -32.11 -1.58
N ILE A 74 14.32 -32.56 -1.13
CA ILE A 74 14.77 -33.96 -1.21
C ILE A 74 14.84 -34.43 0.24
N THR A 75 14.17 -35.53 0.57
CA THR A 75 14.11 -36.08 1.94
C THR A 75 14.91 -37.35 2.08
N SER A 76 15.08 -38.11 1.00
CA SER A 76 15.92 -39.31 0.99
C SER A 76 16.50 -39.60 -0.38
N ILE A 77 17.70 -40.17 -0.38
CA ILE A 77 18.30 -40.84 -1.52
C ILE A 77 19.03 -42.08 -0.99
N SER A 78 18.75 -43.25 -1.55
CA SER A 78 19.31 -44.53 -1.10
C SER A 78 19.50 -45.48 -2.27
N HIS A 79 20.29 -46.54 -2.09
CA HIS A 79 20.45 -47.59 -3.10
C HIS A 79 20.39 -48.99 -2.48
N THR A 80 20.16 -50.01 -3.30
CA THR A 80 20.00 -51.41 -2.85
C THR A 80 21.31 -52.20 -2.71
N GLY A 81 22.45 -51.62 -3.10
CA GLY A 81 23.74 -52.28 -3.05
C GLY A 81 24.41 -52.25 -1.68
N THR A 82 25.46 -53.04 -1.52
CA THR A 82 26.37 -52.96 -0.38
C THR A 82 27.48 -51.96 -0.71
N ASP A 83 27.52 -50.81 -0.04
CA ASP A 83 28.62 -49.86 -0.18
C ASP A 83 29.74 -50.16 0.85
N PRO A 84 30.94 -50.61 0.41
CA PRO A 84 32.07 -50.82 1.31
C PRO A 84 32.65 -49.52 1.91
N GLN A 85 32.29 -48.33 1.41
CA GLN A 85 32.76 -47.03 1.88
C GLN A 85 31.77 -46.29 2.81
N GLY A 86 30.56 -46.80 3.03
CA GLY A 86 29.52 -46.13 3.84
C GLY A 86 28.43 -45.45 2.99
N GLU A 87 27.96 -44.26 3.34
CA GLU A 87 26.86 -43.60 2.61
C GLU A 87 27.35 -42.93 1.31
N PHE A 88 27.28 -43.62 0.17
CA PHE A 88 27.66 -43.08 -1.15
C PHE A 88 27.09 -41.68 -1.45
N PHE A 89 25.82 -41.45 -1.07
CA PHE A 89 25.14 -40.17 -1.25
C PHE A 89 25.15 -39.29 0.00
N GLY A 90 25.77 -39.75 1.09
CA GLY A 90 25.71 -39.14 2.40
C GLY A 90 24.27 -38.97 2.91
N THR A 91 24.13 -38.06 3.87
CA THR A 91 22.82 -37.60 4.34
C THR A 91 22.37 -36.39 3.54
N VAL A 92 21.05 -36.26 3.37
CA VAL A 92 20.46 -35.02 2.82
C VAL A 92 20.85 -33.86 3.74
N LEU A 93 21.41 -32.81 3.14
CA LEU A 93 21.74 -31.59 3.87
C LEU A 93 20.44 -30.87 4.26
N THR A 94 20.05 -30.97 5.53
CA THR A 94 18.82 -30.34 6.04
C THR A 94 18.94 -28.84 6.24
N THR A 95 20.16 -28.30 6.21
CA THR A 95 20.45 -26.88 6.47
C THR A 95 20.73 -26.07 5.22
N ASN A 96 20.65 -26.68 4.02
CA ASN A 96 20.85 -26.06 2.71
C ASN A 96 21.92 -24.96 2.68
N THR A 97 23.06 -25.16 3.37
CA THR A 97 24.00 -24.08 3.72
C THR A 97 24.61 -23.39 2.50
N ASP A 98 24.51 -24.02 1.32
CA ASP A 98 24.94 -23.48 0.03
C ASP A 98 23.79 -23.27 -0.98
N GLY A 99 22.54 -23.61 -0.65
CA GLY A 99 21.40 -23.40 -1.56
C GLY A 99 20.67 -22.10 -1.26
N GLN A 100 20.06 -21.53 -2.31
CA GLN A 100 19.19 -20.37 -2.16
C GLN A 100 17.77 -20.88 -1.86
N GLU A 101 17.31 -20.69 -0.63
CA GLU A 101 15.88 -20.85 -0.31
C GLU A 101 15.08 -19.92 -1.24
N GLY A 102 14.05 -20.47 -1.91
CA GLY A 102 13.09 -19.67 -2.66
C GLY A 102 12.46 -18.60 -1.74
N ARG A 103 12.02 -17.48 -2.31
CA ARG A 103 11.44 -16.40 -1.48
C ARG A 103 10.17 -16.92 -0.78
N TYR A 104 10.21 -17.01 0.55
CA TYR A 104 9.03 -17.31 1.38
C TYR A 104 7.85 -16.38 1.06
N ALA A 105 6.63 -16.86 1.30
CA ALA A 105 5.46 -15.99 1.38
C ALA A 105 5.73 -14.94 2.48
N MET A 106 5.81 -13.66 2.11
CA MET A 106 6.15 -12.62 3.07
C MET A 106 4.92 -12.24 3.89
N ALA A 107 4.90 -12.65 5.16
CA ALA A 107 3.98 -12.06 6.12
C ALA A 107 4.38 -10.59 6.36
N ILE A 108 3.38 -9.70 6.40
CA ILE A 108 3.55 -8.27 6.61
C ILE A 108 2.77 -7.87 7.84
N THR A 109 3.46 -7.29 8.82
CA THR A 109 2.81 -6.68 9.99
C THR A 109 2.71 -5.17 9.81
N ALA A 110 1.54 -4.63 10.16
CA ALA A 110 1.27 -3.20 10.29
C ALA A 110 1.30 -2.78 11.77
N THR A 111 2.17 -1.83 12.12
CA THR A 111 2.29 -1.30 13.50
C THR A 111 2.34 0.22 13.52
N ASP A 112 2.04 0.83 14.67
CA ASP A 112 2.44 2.20 15.01
C ASP A 112 3.84 2.17 15.63
N ASP A 113 4.75 3.05 15.22
CA ASP A 113 6.10 3.18 15.79
C ASP A 113 6.15 3.87 17.16
N GLY A 114 5.01 4.31 17.68
CA GLY A 114 4.89 5.07 18.92
C GLY A 114 5.03 6.59 18.74
N SER A 115 5.19 7.03 17.48
CA SER A 115 5.11 8.43 17.05
C SER A 115 3.95 8.67 16.07
N ASN A 116 2.95 7.78 16.08
CA ASN A 116 1.78 7.80 15.19
C ASN A 116 2.10 7.57 13.70
N HIS A 117 3.20 6.89 13.37
CA HIS A 117 3.49 6.51 11.99
C HIS A 117 3.14 5.05 11.72
N LEU A 118 2.39 4.81 10.64
CA LEU A 118 2.18 3.45 10.14
C LEU A 118 3.49 2.88 9.60
N VAL A 119 3.96 1.81 10.23
CA VAL A 119 5.10 1.00 9.79
C VAL A 119 4.58 -0.32 9.23
N LEU A 120 4.97 -0.62 8.00
CA LEU A 120 4.76 -1.93 7.37
C LEU A 120 6.11 -2.65 7.33
N ARG A 121 6.21 -3.79 8.01
CA ARG A 121 7.44 -4.57 8.11
C ARG A 121 7.23 -5.97 7.56
N SER A 122 8.19 -6.47 6.79
CA SER A 122 8.25 -7.91 6.55
C SER A 122 8.62 -8.60 7.85
N ASP A 123 7.84 -9.61 8.23
CA ASP A 123 8.09 -10.36 9.46
C ASP A 123 9.39 -11.16 9.36
N ASP A 124 9.72 -11.66 8.16
CA ASP A 124 10.86 -12.54 7.92
C ASP A 124 12.14 -11.78 7.51
N TYR A 125 12.01 -10.62 6.85
CA TYR A 125 13.16 -9.89 6.27
C TYR A 125 13.42 -8.51 6.88
N GLY A 126 12.64 -8.11 7.89
CA GLY A 126 12.75 -6.80 8.52
C GLY A 126 12.30 -5.66 7.60
N SER A 127 12.68 -4.43 7.95
CA SER A 127 12.23 -3.23 7.21
C SER A 127 13.04 -3.06 5.93
N THR A 128 12.55 -3.58 4.81
CA THR A 128 12.97 -3.08 3.49
C THR A 128 12.12 -1.86 3.18
N SER A 129 12.76 -0.71 2.96
CA SER A 129 12.05 0.57 2.83
C SER A 129 11.24 0.60 1.54
N PHE A 130 9.93 0.80 1.63
CA PHE A 130 9.20 1.50 0.58
C PHE A 130 8.65 2.80 1.17
N THR A 131 8.75 3.88 0.39
CA THR A 131 8.33 5.20 0.84
C THR A 131 6.84 5.34 0.64
N ILE A 132 6.06 5.45 1.72
CA ILE A 132 4.69 5.95 1.65
C ILE A 132 4.79 7.48 1.55
N SER A 133 4.72 8.02 0.34
CA SER A 133 4.65 9.46 0.11
C SER A 133 3.21 9.91 0.31
N GLN A 134 2.85 10.24 1.55
CA GLN A 134 1.69 11.09 1.76
C GLN A 134 2.10 12.51 1.36
N VAL A 135 1.34 13.13 0.46
CA VAL A 135 1.38 14.59 0.35
C VAL A 135 0.66 15.11 1.59
N SER A 136 1.35 15.13 2.73
CA SER A 136 1.03 16.11 3.74
C SER A 136 1.44 17.45 3.14
N ASP A 137 0.53 18.42 3.15
CA ASP A 137 0.87 19.79 2.82
C ASP A 137 1.08 20.57 4.13
N PRO A 138 2.26 20.45 4.77
CA PRO A 138 2.56 21.21 5.97
C PRO A 138 2.66 22.73 5.70
N SER A 139 2.66 23.16 4.43
CA SER A 139 2.61 24.56 4.02
C SER A 139 1.19 25.12 3.82
N GLY A 140 0.15 24.27 3.85
CA GLY A 140 -1.24 24.70 3.65
C GLY A 140 -1.53 25.29 2.26
N THR A 141 -0.81 24.87 1.22
CA THR A 141 -1.00 25.29 -0.18
C THR A 141 -2.20 24.64 -0.87
N ASN A 142 -2.59 23.43 -0.46
CA ASN A 142 -3.79 22.72 -0.87
C ASN A 142 -4.96 23.19 0.00
N LYS A 143 -5.40 24.43 -0.22
CA LYS A 143 -6.60 24.98 0.41
C LYS A 143 -7.82 24.60 -0.43
N GLU A 144 -8.87 24.14 0.23
CA GLU A 144 -10.19 24.17 -0.38
C GLU A 144 -10.63 25.63 -0.44
N VAL A 145 -10.88 26.13 -1.65
CA VAL A 145 -11.33 27.51 -1.86
C VAL A 145 -12.79 27.46 -2.32
N VAL A 146 -13.70 27.94 -1.47
CA VAL A 146 -15.12 28.01 -1.77
C VAL A 146 -15.49 29.47 -2.04
N ILE A 147 -15.93 29.76 -3.27
CA ILE A 147 -16.31 31.11 -3.71
C ILE A 147 -17.80 31.16 -4.00
N GLY A 148 -18.48 32.17 -3.49
CA GLY A 148 -19.88 32.46 -3.82
C GLY A 148 -20.08 32.66 -5.33
N SER A 149 -21.19 32.13 -5.87
CA SER A 149 -21.49 32.27 -7.30
C SER A 149 -21.90 33.69 -7.68
N GLU A 150 -22.57 34.39 -6.77
CA GLU A 150 -23.12 35.74 -6.99
C GLU A 150 -22.26 36.81 -6.31
N ALA A 151 -22.09 37.92 -7.03
CA ALA A 151 -21.51 39.15 -6.50
C ALA A 151 -22.61 40.01 -5.90
N ASN A 152 -22.35 40.59 -4.73
CA ASN A 152 -23.26 41.56 -4.13
C ASN A 152 -22.70 42.97 -4.32
N THR A 153 -23.59 43.93 -4.57
CA THR A 153 -23.26 45.34 -4.75
C THR A 153 -23.91 46.19 -3.67
N THR A 154 -23.39 47.39 -3.51
CA THR A 154 -24.04 48.44 -2.75
C THR A 154 -25.15 49.09 -3.58
N ILE A 155 -26.09 49.76 -2.91
CA ILE A 155 -27.10 50.63 -3.54
C ILE A 155 -26.47 51.66 -4.50
N ALA A 156 -25.24 52.11 -4.20
CA ALA A 156 -24.53 53.08 -5.01
C ALA A 156 -23.88 52.49 -6.27
N GLY A 157 -23.93 51.15 -6.45
CA GLY A 157 -23.41 50.45 -7.63
C GLY A 157 -22.10 49.67 -7.47
N PRO A 158 -21.09 50.06 -6.65
CA PRO A 158 -19.86 49.27 -6.51
C PRO A 158 -20.08 48.00 -5.68
N GLU A 159 -19.18 47.03 -5.85
CA GLU A 159 -19.12 45.77 -5.12
C GLU A 159 -19.01 45.99 -3.60
N ILE A 160 -19.60 45.09 -2.82
CA ILE A 160 -19.46 45.14 -1.37
C ILE A 160 -18.04 44.78 -0.93
N VAL A 161 -17.65 45.26 0.24
CA VAL A 161 -16.46 44.82 0.97
C VAL A 161 -16.85 44.38 2.38
N ALA A 162 -15.95 43.74 3.12
CA ALA A 162 -16.25 43.29 4.48
C ALA A 162 -16.76 44.42 5.40
N GLY A 163 -16.27 45.65 5.21
CA GLY A 163 -16.72 46.82 5.98
C GLY A 163 -18.07 47.42 5.54
N THR A 164 -18.70 46.93 4.48
CA THR A 164 -20.00 47.45 4.01
C THR A 164 -21.08 47.19 5.06
N ALA A 165 -21.84 48.23 5.43
CA ALA A 165 -22.97 48.10 6.33
C ALA A 165 -24.13 47.39 5.63
N TRP A 166 -24.90 46.58 6.35
CA TRP A 166 -26.02 45.84 5.77
C TRP A 166 -27.08 46.72 5.11
N GLY A 167 -27.25 47.95 5.60
CA GLY A 167 -28.17 48.95 5.05
C GLY A 167 -27.75 49.52 3.70
N ASP A 168 -26.48 49.38 3.32
CA ASP A 168 -25.92 49.91 2.07
C ASP A 168 -25.96 48.90 0.92
N ILE A 169 -26.30 47.63 1.18
CA ILE A 169 -26.32 46.55 0.18
C ILE A 169 -27.57 46.65 -0.69
N ASP A 170 -27.43 46.53 -2.01
CA ASP A 170 -28.59 46.39 -2.90
C ASP A 170 -29.10 44.95 -2.82
N THR A 171 -30.33 44.79 -2.33
CA THR A 171 -30.99 43.47 -2.26
C THR A 171 -32.09 43.30 -3.31
N THR A 172 -32.23 44.27 -4.22
CA THR A 172 -33.35 44.39 -5.15
C THR A 172 -32.94 44.46 -6.61
N ASP A 173 -31.63 44.57 -6.90
CA ASP A 173 -31.10 44.85 -8.24
C ASP A 173 -31.68 46.15 -8.84
N GLY A 174 -31.92 47.12 -7.95
CA GLY A 174 -32.73 48.32 -8.22
C GLY A 174 -32.32 49.52 -7.38
N ALA A 175 -31.12 49.51 -6.80
CA ALA A 175 -30.60 50.51 -5.89
C ALA A 175 -31.46 50.68 -4.62
N ALA A 176 -31.93 49.57 -4.04
CA ALA A 176 -32.70 49.57 -2.79
C ALA A 176 -32.33 48.40 -1.86
N ASN A 177 -32.71 48.53 -0.58
CA ASN A 177 -32.36 47.58 0.48
C ASN A 177 -33.61 47.19 1.29
N ASP A 178 -33.98 45.92 1.22
CA ASP A 178 -35.15 45.34 1.90
C ASP A 178 -34.79 44.70 3.25
N ILE A 179 -33.51 44.76 3.65
CA ILE A 179 -33.07 44.26 4.96
C ILE A 179 -33.74 45.09 6.07
N THR A 180 -34.18 44.41 7.12
CA THR A 180 -34.75 45.03 8.33
C THR A 180 -33.87 44.73 9.53
N ASN A 181 -33.92 45.59 10.55
CA ASN A 181 -33.28 45.30 11.82
C ASN A 181 -33.94 44.07 12.46
N GLY A 182 -33.13 43.15 12.95
CA GLY A 182 -33.54 41.82 13.41
C GLY A 182 -33.60 40.75 12.32
N ALA A 183 -33.22 41.06 11.07
CA ALA A 183 -33.10 40.04 10.03
C ALA A 183 -32.02 39.02 10.40
N VAL A 184 -32.28 37.75 10.11
CA VAL A 184 -31.41 36.63 10.44
C VAL A 184 -30.91 35.98 9.16
N ILE A 185 -29.60 35.80 9.06
CA ILE A 185 -28.93 35.03 8.01
C ILE A 185 -28.56 33.68 8.60
N SER A 186 -29.19 32.61 8.16
CA SER A 186 -28.83 31.25 8.55
C SER A 186 -27.80 30.67 7.59
N TYR A 187 -26.84 29.91 8.11
CA TYR A 187 -25.83 29.24 7.31
C TYR A 187 -25.55 27.83 7.86
N THR A 188 -25.22 26.92 6.94
CA THR A 188 -24.93 25.52 7.25
C THR A 188 -23.77 25.02 6.40
N GLY A 189 -23.12 23.96 6.87
CA GLY A 189 -22.02 23.32 6.14
C GLY A 189 -21.38 22.19 6.93
N THR A 190 -20.16 21.86 6.56
CA THR A 190 -19.34 20.86 7.24
C THR A 190 -18.01 21.50 7.64
N ASP A 191 -17.58 21.30 8.89
CA ASP A 191 -16.27 21.77 9.35
C ASP A 191 -15.12 20.90 8.82
N HIS A 192 -13.88 21.33 9.07
CA HIS A 192 -12.67 20.58 8.64
C HIS A 192 -12.57 19.16 9.22
N SER A 193 -13.31 18.87 10.30
CA SER A 193 -13.36 17.57 10.96
C SER A 193 -14.50 16.69 10.44
N GLY A 194 -15.30 17.18 9.48
CA GLY A 194 -16.43 16.45 8.90
C GLY A 194 -17.74 16.59 9.68
N ASN A 195 -17.81 17.44 10.71
CA ASN A 195 -19.03 17.65 11.48
C ASN A 195 -19.97 18.63 10.77
N SER A 196 -21.28 18.38 10.81
CA SER A 196 -22.28 19.35 10.36
C SER A 196 -22.32 20.57 11.29
N VAL A 197 -22.20 21.76 10.71
CA VAL A 197 -22.37 23.05 11.39
C VAL A 197 -23.65 23.71 10.88
N SER A 198 -24.42 24.28 11.79
CA SER A 198 -25.61 25.08 11.49
C SER A 198 -25.71 26.21 12.51
N ASP A 199 -25.64 27.45 12.04
CA ASP A 199 -25.72 28.62 12.91
C ASP A 199 -26.34 29.81 12.14
N SER A 200 -26.35 30.98 12.77
CA SER A 200 -26.95 32.18 12.20
C SER A 200 -26.30 33.47 12.68
N TYR A 201 -26.39 34.49 11.84
CA TYR A 201 -26.01 35.86 12.15
C TYR A 201 -27.27 36.74 12.20
N THR A 202 -27.42 37.54 13.26
CA THR A 202 -28.53 38.51 13.37
C THR A 202 -28.05 39.92 13.09
N ILE A 203 -28.66 40.59 12.12
CA ILE A 203 -28.44 42.00 11.80
C ILE A 203 -29.24 42.83 12.81
N ASN A 204 -28.64 43.19 13.94
CA ASN A 204 -29.30 43.95 15.00
C ASN A 204 -29.61 45.38 14.55
N ASN A 205 -28.67 46.02 13.86
CA ASN A 205 -28.85 47.34 13.28
C ASN A 205 -28.15 47.44 11.93
N LYS A 206 -28.93 47.42 10.85
CA LYS A 206 -28.39 47.41 9.49
C LYS A 206 -27.54 48.64 9.14
N ALA A 207 -27.74 49.76 9.84
CA ALA A 207 -26.97 50.98 9.60
C ALA A 207 -25.57 50.96 10.21
N VAL A 208 -25.26 49.98 11.08
CA VAL A 208 -23.99 49.91 11.82
C VAL A 208 -23.33 48.54 11.70
N ASP A 209 -24.13 47.47 11.73
CA ASP A 209 -23.64 46.12 11.53
C ASP A 209 -23.15 45.97 10.09
N THR A 210 -22.03 45.28 9.92
CA THR A 210 -21.35 45.12 8.63
C THR A 210 -21.25 43.66 8.22
N VAL A 211 -20.93 43.44 6.95
CA VAL A 211 -20.67 42.10 6.41
C VAL A 211 -19.58 41.38 7.23
N GLN A 212 -18.56 42.10 7.71
CA GLN A 212 -17.48 41.57 8.56
C GLN A 212 -18.01 40.84 9.79
N GLY A 213 -19.12 41.30 10.38
CA GLY A 213 -19.74 40.61 11.51
C GLY A 213 -20.18 39.18 11.15
N LEU A 214 -20.82 39.00 9.98
CA LEU A 214 -21.18 37.68 9.48
C LEU A 214 -19.93 36.83 9.19
N LEU A 215 -18.90 37.40 8.57
CA LEU A 215 -17.67 36.64 8.26
C LEU A 215 -17.02 36.11 9.54
N THR A 216 -16.95 36.95 10.58
CA THR A 216 -16.41 36.58 11.89
C THR A 216 -17.28 35.52 12.59
N ASP A 217 -18.60 35.60 12.49
CA ASP A 217 -19.48 34.57 13.05
C ASP A 217 -19.30 33.22 12.33
N ILE A 218 -19.16 33.22 11.00
CA ILE A 218 -18.85 32.00 10.23
C ILE A 218 -17.49 31.42 10.66
N GLU A 219 -16.46 32.26 10.80
CA GLU A 219 -15.15 31.81 11.29
C GLU A 219 -15.26 31.15 12.67
N GLY A 220 -16.00 31.77 13.59
CA GLY A 220 -16.26 31.22 14.92
C GLY A 220 -17.01 29.89 14.89
N ALA A 221 -18.10 29.81 14.11
CA ALA A 221 -18.95 28.62 14.03
C ALA A 221 -18.23 27.40 13.42
N PHE A 222 -17.39 27.62 12.41
CA PHE A 222 -16.63 26.56 11.75
C PHE A 222 -15.23 26.31 12.37
N GLY A 223 -14.86 27.07 13.41
CA GLY A 223 -13.54 26.96 14.05
C GLY A 223 -12.37 27.35 13.15
N LEU A 224 -12.60 28.29 12.24
CA LEU A 224 -11.60 28.80 11.30
C LEU A 224 -10.71 29.85 11.95
N SER A 225 -9.53 30.05 11.36
CA SER A 225 -8.65 31.16 11.77
C SER A 225 -9.18 32.49 11.24
N ALA A 226 -8.90 33.59 11.93
CA ALA A 226 -9.30 34.92 11.49
C ALA A 226 -8.72 35.25 10.10
N GLY A 227 -9.57 35.70 9.19
CA GLY A 227 -9.24 35.99 7.79
C GLY A 227 -9.42 34.79 6.84
N SER A 228 -9.94 33.66 7.31
CA SER A 228 -10.32 32.53 6.45
C SER A 228 -11.59 32.79 5.66
N VAL A 229 -12.47 33.70 6.13
CA VAL A 229 -13.69 34.09 5.43
C VAL A 229 -13.60 35.56 5.04
N THR A 230 -13.62 35.83 3.74
CA THR A 230 -13.37 37.17 3.18
C THR A 230 -14.38 37.55 2.11
N VAL A 231 -14.40 38.83 1.72
CA VAL A 231 -15.05 39.29 0.49
C VAL A 231 -13.96 39.58 -0.54
N ASP A 232 -14.05 38.97 -1.72
CA ASP A 232 -13.09 39.17 -2.80
C ASP A 232 -13.30 40.52 -3.51
N ALA A 233 -12.42 40.84 -4.49
CA ALA A 233 -12.50 42.08 -5.23
C ALA A 233 -13.75 42.22 -6.12
N ASN A 234 -14.52 41.14 -6.30
CA ASN A 234 -15.76 41.12 -7.06
C ASN A 234 -17.00 41.13 -6.15
N GLY A 235 -16.86 41.37 -4.84
CA GLY A 235 -17.98 41.40 -3.91
C GLY A 235 -18.54 40.01 -3.56
N LYS A 236 -17.75 38.96 -3.75
CA LYS A 236 -18.14 37.56 -3.46
C LYS A 236 -17.54 37.09 -2.14
N ILE A 237 -18.28 36.30 -1.39
CA ILE A 237 -17.72 35.63 -0.21
C ILE A 237 -16.75 34.52 -0.66
N ASN A 238 -15.59 34.48 -0.04
CA ASN A 238 -14.54 33.50 -0.27
C ASN A 238 -14.10 32.86 1.06
N ILE A 239 -14.01 31.53 1.08
CA ILE A 239 -13.61 30.73 2.25
C ILE A 239 -12.34 29.95 1.89
N THR A 240 -11.30 30.02 2.73
CA THR A 240 -9.98 29.39 2.51
C THR A 240 -9.35 28.81 3.77
#